data_AF-A0A401ZAN7-F1
#
_entry.id   AF-A0A401ZAN7-F1
#
_cell.length_a   1.000
_cell.length_b   1.000
_cell.length_c   1.000
_cell.angle_alpha   90.00
_cell.angle_beta   90.00
_cell.angle_gamma   90.00
#
_symmetry.space_group_name_H-M   'P 1'
#
loop_
_entity.id
_entity.type
_entity.pdbx_description
1 polymer ?
#
loop_
_entity_poly.entity_id
_entity_poly.type
_entity_poly.pdbx_seq_one_letter_code
_entity_poly.pdbx_strand_id
1 'polypeptide(L)'
;MVIQTPGVYKIEVNVQTAQPSQFSIYVNGALVPGTTFGSFSGTSITHGASFVSLQAGDVVTLVNHASLDAVQLQVNPGGTEAAVNASMTLQREND
;
A
#
# COMPACT_ATOMS: atom_id res chain seq x y z
N MET A 1 7.74 -5.48 5.10
CA MET A 1 7.56 -5.76 6.55
C MET A 1 7.59 -7.26 6.76
N VAL A 2 8.32 -7.75 7.77
CA VAL A 2 8.38 -9.18 8.11
C VAL A 2 7.42 -9.48 9.28
N ILE A 3 6.52 -10.43 9.09
CA ILE A 3 5.55 -10.84 10.11
C ILE A 3 6.20 -11.74 11.14
N GLN A 4 5.97 -11.44 12.42
CA GLN A 4 6.54 -12.22 13.54
C GLN A 4 5.54 -13.21 14.13
N THR A 5 4.25 -12.86 14.11
CA THR A 5 3.20 -13.68 14.70
C THR A 5 2.13 -13.95 13.64
N PRO A 6 1.71 -15.22 13.44
CA PRO A 6 0.63 -15.52 12.51
C PRO A 6 -0.69 -14.85 12.94
N GLY A 7 -1.56 -14.59 11.98
CA GLY A 7 -2.90 -14.06 12.24
C GLY A 7 -3.50 -13.38 11.02
N VAL A 8 -4.72 -12.87 11.18
CA VAL A 8 -5.34 -11.97 10.21
C VAL A 8 -4.88 -10.55 10.50
N TYR A 9 -4.41 -9.85 9.47
CA TYR A 9 -3.97 -8.47 9.57
C TYR A 9 -4.86 -7.57 8.73
N LYS A 10 -5.37 -6.49 9.32
CA LYS A 10 -5.80 -5.32 8.55
C LYS A 10 -4.55 -4.60 8.05
N ILE A 11 -4.45 -4.50 6.74
CA ILE A 11 -3.39 -3.78 6.04
C ILE A 11 -4.01 -2.54 5.43
N GLU A 12 -3.59 -1.37 5.88
CA GLU A 12 -4.06 -0.08 5.37
C GLU A 12 -2.91 0.68 4.70
N VAL A 13 -3.17 1.25 3.53
CA VAL A 13 -2.17 1.95 2.71
C VAL A 13 -2.66 3.33 2.32
N ASN A 14 -1.74 4.28 2.30
CA ASN A 14 -1.96 5.64 1.80
C ASN A 14 -0.75 6.05 0.97
N VAL A 15 -0.96 6.40 -0.29
CA VAL A 15 0.13 6.79 -1.20
C VAL A 15 -0.25 8.06 -1.95
N GLN A 16 0.46 9.16 -1.68
CA GLN A 16 0.29 10.43 -2.39
C GLN A 16 1.05 10.39 -3.72
N THR A 17 0.32 10.51 -4.83
CA THR A 17 0.88 10.31 -6.17
C THR A 17 0.63 11.48 -7.11
N ALA A 18 1.55 11.75 -8.04
CA ALA A 18 1.36 12.79 -9.06
C ALA A 18 0.54 12.29 -10.27
N GLN A 19 0.52 10.99 -10.53
CA GLN A 19 -0.17 10.33 -11.65
C GLN A 19 -1.29 9.41 -11.14
N PRO A 20 -2.27 9.03 -11.98
CA PRO A 20 -3.13 7.89 -11.71
C PRO A 20 -2.29 6.68 -11.31
N SER A 21 -2.72 5.94 -10.29
CA SER A 21 -1.90 4.88 -9.73
C SER A 21 -2.73 3.68 -9.30
N GLN A 22 -2.12 2.50 -9.38
CA GLN A 22 -2.62 1.23 -8.85
C GLN A 22 -1.52 0.49 -8.11
N PHE A 23 -1.72 0.34 -6.79
CA PHE A 23 -0.83 -0.41 -5.91
C PHE A 23 -1.49 -1.70 -5.47
N SER A 24 -0.70 -2.72 -5.14
CA SER A 24 -1.22 -3.99 -4.62
C SER A 24 -0.36 -4.56 -3.51
N ILE A 25 -0.98 -5.33 -2.62
CA ILE A 25 -0.27 -6.02 -1.55
C ILE A 25 0.36 -7.29 -2.12
N TYR A 26 1.62 -7.50 -1.77
CA TYR A 26 2.39 -8.68 -2.11
C TYR A 26 2.87 -9.37 -0.83
N VAL A 27 2.77 -10.70 -0.80
CA VAL A 27 3.31 -11.54 0.27
C VAL A 27 4.32 -12.49 -0.35
N ASN A 28 5.57 -12.44 0.14
CA ASN A 28 6.68 -13.26 -0.35
C ASN A 28 6.90 -13.14 -1.88
N GLY A 29 6.66 -11.94 -2.44
CA GLY A 29 6.80 -11.68 -3.88
C GLY A 29 5.61 -12.12 -4.74
N ALA A 30 4.56 -12.70 -4.15
CA ALA A 30 3.32 -13.04 -4.86
C ALA A 30 2.23 -11.98 -4.59
N LEU A 31 1.49 -11.61 -5.65
CA LEU A 31 0.32 -10.74 -5.54
C LEU A 31 -0.75 -11.40 -4.65
N VAL A 32 -1.28 -10.66 -3.68
CA VAL A 32 -2.46 -11.07 -2.92
C VAL A 32 -3.72 -10.68 -3.71
N PRO A 33 -4.52 -11.63 -4.21
CA PRO A 33 -5.70 -11.32 -5.01
C PRO A 33 -6.69 -10.41 -4.24
N GLY A 34 -7.30 -9.45 -4.94
CA GLY A 34 -8.29 -8.55 -4.36
C GLY A 34 -7.73 -7.38 -3.54
N THR A 35 -6.41 -7.20 -3.50
CA THR A 35 -5.75 -6.12 -2.74
C THR A 35 -5.20 -4.99 -3.61
N THR A 36 -5.75 -4.84 -4.83
CA THR A 36 -5.38 -3.74 -5.72
C THR A 36 -6.19 -2.49 -5.38
N PHE A 37 -5.51 -1.41 -5.03
CA PHE A 37 -6.09 -0.12 -4.73
C PHE A 37 -5.65 0.88 -5.79
N GLY A 38 -6.61 1.63 -6.33
CA GLY A 38 -6.31 2.55 -7.41
C GLY A 38 -7.03 3.87 -7.27
N SER A 39 -6.39 4.91 -7.82
CA SER A 39 -7.03 6.18 -8.09
C SER A 39 -6.79 6.56 -9.54
N PHE A 40 -7.85 7.00 -10.22
CA PHE A 40 -7.74 7.59 -11.56
C PHE A 40 -7.40 9.08 -11.52
N SER A 41 -7.43 9.71 -10.34
CA SER A 41 -6.98 11.08 -10.18
C SER A 41 -5.48 11.12 -9.86
N GLY A 42 -4.71 11.80 -10.71
CA GLY A 42 -3.38 12.26 -10.34
C GLY A 42 -3.47 13.34 -9.25
N THR A 43 -2.40 13.54 -8.49
CA THR A 43 -2.31 14.50 -7.36
C THR A 43 -3.24 14.21 -6.19
N SER A 44 -3.77 12.99 -6.11
CA SER A 44 -4.59 12.50 -5.00
C SER A 44 -3.90 11.35 -4.27
N ILE A 45 -4.43 11.00 -3.10
CA ILE A 45 -4.00 9.83 -2.34
C ILE A 45 -4.68 8.58 -2.92
N THR A 46 -3.89 7.58 -3.28
CA THR A 46 -4.37 6.20 -3.45
C THR A 46 -4.42 5.55 -2.08
N HIS A 47 -5.63 5.32 -1.59
CA HIS A 47 -5.92 4.74 -0.28
C HIS A 47 -6.60 3.38 -0.44
N GLY A 48 -6.34 2.47 0.50
CA GLY A 48 -7.10 1.24 0.61
C GLY A 48 -6.81 0.44 1.87
N ALA A 49 -7.70 -0.49 2.18
CA ALA A 49 -7.53 -1.44 3.26
C ALA A 49 -7.95 -2.85 2.83
N SER A 50 -7.30 -3.87 3.38
CA SER A 50 -7.67 -5.28 3.18
C SER A 50 -7.29 -6.11 4.39
N PHE A 51 -7.99 -7.23 4.58
CA PHE A 51 -7.65 -8.23 5.58
C PHE A 51 -6.91 -9.39 4.91
N VAL A 52 -5.73 -9.73 5.44
CA VAL A 52 -4.87 -10.78 4.87
C VAL A 52 -4.43 -11.71 5.99
N SER A 53 -4.63 -13.01 5.81
CA SER A 53 -4.07 -14.03 6.69
C SER A 53 -2.58 -14.20 6.40
N LEU A 54 -1.76 -14.03 7.42
CA LEU A 54 -0.30 -14.05 7.32
C LEU A 54 0.30 -15.06 8.29
N GLN A 55 1.43 -15.64 7.91
CA GLN A 55 2.24 -16.54 8.73
C GLN A 55 3.49 -15.84 9.24
N ALA A 56 4.09 -16.37 10.30
CA ALA A 56 5.40 -15.90 10.76
C ALA A 56 6.45 -16.11 9.66
N GLY A 57 7.27 -15.10 9.42
CA GLY A 57 8.27 -15.08 8.34
C GLY A 57 7.78 -14.46 7.03
N ASP A 58 6.47 -14.26 6.86
CA ASP A 58 5.95 -13.63 5.63
C ASP A 58 6.50 -12.21 5.46
N VAL A 59 6.91 -11.90 4.23
CA VAL A 59 7.37 -10.56 3.83
C VAL A 59 6.26 -9.88 3.06
N VAL A 60 5.65 -8.88 3.69
CA VAL A 60 4.60 -8.05 3.08
C VAL A 60 5.21 -6.80 2.45
N THR A 61 4.82 -6.51 1.21
CA THR A 61 5.23 -5.32 0.47
C THR A 61 4.04 -4.68 -0.23
N LEU A 62 4.11 -3.37 -0.46
CA LEU A 62 3.20 -2.64 -1.34
C LEU A 62 3.93 -2.34 -2.64
N VAL A 63 3.34 -2.74 -3.77
CA VAL A 63 4.01 -2.68 -5.08
C VAL A 63 3.15 -1.86 -6.04
N ASN A 64 3.78 -0.95 -6.79
CA ASN A 64 3.16 -0.38 -7.97
C ASN A 64 3.01 -1.50 -9.02
N HIS A 65 1.80 -2.03 -9.18
CA HIS A 65 1.57 -3.28 -9.90
C HIS A 65 1.07 -3.05 -11.33
N ALA A 66 0.03 -2.22 -11.47
CA ALA A 66 -0.73 -2.08 -12.72
C ALA A 66 -1.10 -0.62 -13.03
N SER A 67 -0.31 0.34 -12.55
CA SER A 67 -0.47 1.72 -12.98
C SER A 67 -0.23 1.83 -14.49
N LEU A 68 -1.01 2.68 -15.16
CA LEU A 68 -0.88 2.89 -16.60
C LEU A 68 0.43 3.59 -16.98
N ASP A 69 0.96 4.40 -16.06
CA ASP A 69 2.18 5.17 -16.22
C ASP A 69 3.12 4.98 -15.02
N ALA A 70 4.36 5.47 -15.16
CA ALA A 70 5.28 5.59 -14.03
C ALA A 70 4.70 6.55 -12.98
N VAL A 71 4.68 6.08 -11.72
CA VAL A 71 4.12 6.82 -10.59
C VAL A 71 5.23 7.47 -9.78
N GLN A 72 5.12 8.77 -9.54
CA GLN A 72 5.98 9.52 -8.64
C GLN A 72 5.25 9.86 -7.35
N LEU A 73 5.93 9.65 -6.22
CA LEU A 73 5.46 10.13 -4.91
C LEU A 73 5.69 11.63 -4.80
N GLN A 74 4.66 12.38 -4.40
CA GLN A 74 4.81 13.83 -4.29
C GLN A 74 5.56 14.19 -3.01
N VAL A 75 6.62 15.00 -3.12
CA VAL A 75 7.39 15.43 -1.96
C VAL A 75 6.67 16.57 -1.24
N ASN A 76 6.17 17.58 -1.98
CA ASN A 76 5.55 18.78 -1.39
C ASN A 76 4.13 19.01 -1.96
N PRO A 77 3.17 18.08 -1.75
CA PRO A 77 1.80 18.26 -2.27
C PRO A 77 1.16 19.52 -1.66
N GLY A 78 0.84 20.51 -2.50
CA GLY A 78 0.11 21.72 -2.09
C GLY A 78 0.91 22.76 -1.29
N GLY A 79 2.23 22.62 -1.15
CA GLY A 79 3.05 23.55 -0.34
C GLY A 79 4.55 23.47 -0.66
N THR A 80 5.39 23.96 0.26
CA THR A 80 6.86 23.96 0.14
C THR A 80 7.57 22.96 1.04
N GLU A 81 6.87 22.40 2.02
CA GLU A 81 7.42 21.45 2.99
C GLU A 81 7.27 20.00 2.50
N ALA A 82 8.22 19.15 2.90
CA ALA A 82 8.17 17.73 2.60
C ALA A 82 7.06 17.02 3.40
N ALA A 83 6.24 16.24 2.71
CA ALA A 83 5.14 15.47 3.27
C ALA A 83 5.51 13.99 3.43
N VAL A 84 4.83 13.33 4.35
CA VAL A 84 4.75 11.86 4.35
C VAL A 84 3.91 11.45 3.15
N ASN A 85 4.54 10.88 2.14
CA ASN A 85 3.90 10.60 0.85
C ASN A 85 3.58 9.12 0.63
N ALA A 86 4.01 8.24 1.54
CA ALA A 86 3.58 6.86 1.59
C ALA A 86 3.55 6.37 3.04
N SER A 87 2.47 5.67 3.41
CA SER A 87 2.38 4.93 4.67
C SER A 87 1.67 3.60 4.45
N MET A 88 2.05 2.62 5.26
CA MET A 88 1.47 1.29 5.30
C MET A 88 1.43 0.82 6.74
N THR A 89 0.24 0.50 7.23
CA THR A 89 0.00 0.02 8.59
C THR A 89 -0.47 -1.41 8.53
N LEU A 90 0.13 -2.29 9.35
CA LEU A 90 -0.34 -3.65 9.55
C LEU A 90 -0.77 -3.78 11.00
N GLN A 91 -2.08 -3.99 11.20
CA GLN A 91 -2.66 -4.24 12.51
C GLN A 91 -3.15 -5.67 12.54
N ARG A 92 -2.66 -6.46 13.50
CA ARG A 92 -3.20 -7.80 13.73
C ARG A 92 -4.58 -7.65 14.37
N GLU A 93 -5.58 -8.27 13.77
CA GLU A 93 -6.90 -8.37 14.37
C GLU A 93 -6.84 -9.38 15.52
N ASN A 94 -7.56 -9.10 16.60
CA ASN A 94 -7.69 -10.04 17.70
C ASN A 94 -8.86 -10.97 17.40
N ASP A 95 -8.60 -12.27 17.43
CA ASP A 95 -9.65 -13.29 17.54
C ASP A 95 -10.27 -13.27 18.94
#